data_AF-A0A523CVE0-F1
#
_entry.id   AF-A0A523CVE0-F1
#
_cell.length_a   1.000
_cell.length_b   1.000
_cell.length_c   1.000
_cell.angle_alpha   90.00
_cell.angle_beta   90.00
_cell.angle_gamma   90.00
#
_symmetry.space_group_name_H-M   'P 1'
#
loop_
_entity.id
_entity.type
_entity.pdbx_description
1 polymer ?
#
loop_
_entity_poly.entity_id
_entity_poly.type
_entity_poly.pdbx_seq_one_letter_code
_entity_poly.pdbx_strand_id
1 'polypeptide(L)'
;LVFSKPSPSVILLMGLQGSGKTTTTGKLALWLRKKGFRPLMVSTDVYRPAAREQLSVIARDIEIGVYEEKSSDAVELAGNALQHARNTGFDILLIDTAGRLHIDSELMMELDRIVEEVRPAEILLVADAMTGQDAVTSAREFNQRLNLSGVVLTKMDGDARGGAALSIKTVTGKPIKFIGVGEKYEALEVFHPERMASRILGMGDVLSLIEKAEEVVDEEHAQEMLKKMQRNEFTLEDFRQQLRQLRRLGPLEQVLGMLPQMGPLKGLNKLQVDEKQLTYLEAIINSMTLKERVAYKSINASRRKRIAKGSGRPVSEVNRLLKQYVQTKKMMNKVSKGFSTKGLPKLNFPI
;
A
#
# COMPACT_ATOMS: atom_id res chain seq x y z
N LEU A 1 -4.36 16.18 1.99
CA LEU A 1 -4.66 17.00 0.79
C LEU A 1 -5.62 18.09 1.22
N VAL A 2 -5.53 19.26 0.60
CA VAL A 2 -6.46 20.38 0.71
C VAL A 2 -7.39 20.29 -0.49
N PHE A 3 -8.69 20.38 -0.23
CA PHE A 3 -9.73 20.34 -1.25
C PHE A 3 -10.41 21.71 -1.30
N SER A 4 -10.64 22.22 -2.50
CA SER A 4 -11.38 23.46 -2.74
C SER A 4 -12.88 23.19 -2.91
N LYS A 5 -13.70 24.16 -2.51
CA LYS A 5 -15.11 24.25 -2.89
C LYS A 5 -15.30 25.50 -3.75
N PRO A 6 -16.15 25.46 -4.80
CA PRO A 6 -16.95 24.32 -5.26
C PRO A 6 -16.11 23.24 -5.97
N SER A 7 -16.66 22.03 -6.06
CA SER A 7 -16.07 20.90 -6.81
C SER A 7 -16.03 21.15 -8.32
N PRO A 8 -15.11 20.50 -9.05
CA PRO A 8 -14.07 19.58 -8.58
C PRO A 8 -12.85 20.30 -7.98
N SER A 9 -12.21 19.70 -6.97
CA SER A 9 -10.89 20.14 -6.53
C SER A 9 -9.83 19.68 -7.53
N VAL A 10 -9.01 20.60 -8.01
CA VAL A 10 -7.96 20.29 -8.97
C VAL A 10 -6.64 20.05 -8.24
N ILE A 11 -5.99 18.93 -8.55
CA ILE A 11 -4.66 18.56 -8.07
C ILE A 11 -3.74 18.42 -9.29
N LEU A 12 -2.73 19.27 -9.36
CA LEU A 12 -1.75 19.28 -10.44
C LEU A 12 -0.49 18.54 -9.99
N LEU A 13 -0.06 17.55 -10.79
CA LEU A 13 1.17 16.80 -10.59
C LEU A 13 2.24 17.25 -11.58
N MET A 14 3.42 17.57 -11.06
CA MET A 14 4.54 18.08 -11.85
C MET A 14 5.88 17.59 -11.35
N GLY A 15 6.95 17.79 -12.12
CA GLY A 15 8.30 17.35 -11.76
C GLY A 15 9.11 16.82 -12.94
N LEU A 16 10.32 16.40 -12.64
CA LEU A 16 11.32 16.01 -13.64
C LEU A 16 10.86 14.84 -14.51
N GLN A 17 11.43 14.73 -15.71
CA GLN A 17 11.22 13.56 -16.55
C GLN A 17 11.68 12.29 -15.81
N GLY A 18 10.90 11.22 -15.89
CA GLY A 18 11.21 9.96 -15.22
C GLY A 18 10.98 9.93 -13.70
N SER A 19 10.47 11.01 -13.09
CA SER A 19 10.18 11.04 -11.65
C SER A 19 8.97 10.19 -11.22
N GLY A 20 8.20 9.67 -12.18
CA GLY A 20 7.04 8.82 -11.92
C GLY A 20 5.70 9.56 -11.80
N LYS A 21 5.55 10.74 -12.41
CA LYS A 21 4.30 11.54 -12.39
C LYS A 21 3.07 10.76 -12.83
N THR A 22 3.05 10.22 -14.06
CA THR A 22 1.90 9.47 -14.62
C THR A 22 1.49 8.30 -13.73
N THR A 23 2.47 7.53 -13.24
CA THR A 23 2.21 6.43 -12.30
C THR A 23 1.67 6.93 -10.97
N THR A 24 2.21 8.04 -10.45
CA THR A 24 1.73 8.67 -9.20
C THR A 24 0.32 9.21 -9.35
N THR A 25 -0.04 9.76 -10.51
CA THR A 25 -1.40 10.18 -10.84
C THR A 25 -2.38 9.03 -10.69
N GLY A 26 -2.09 7.87 -11.31
CA GLY A 26 -2.93 6.67 -11.18
C GLY A 26 -3.03 6.15 -9.74
N LYS A 27 -1.90 6.08 -9.03
CA LYS A 27 -1.87 5.66 -7.62
C LYS A 27 -2.69 6.60 -6.72
N LEU A 28 -2.56 7.91 -6.94
CA LEU A 28 -3.28 8.92 -6.18
C LEU A 28 -4.78 8.86 -6.47
N ALA A 29 -5.16 8.63 -7.73
CA ALA A 29 -6.55 8.40 -8.12
C ALA A 29 -7.15 7.20 -7.39
N LEU A 30 -6.41 6.08 -7.37
CA LEU A 30 -6.83 4.87 -6.66
C LEU A 30 -6.97 5.10 -5.16
N TRP A 31 -6.00 5.82 -4.55
CA TRP A 31 -6.04 6.18 -3.14
C TRP A 31 -7.25 7.07 -2.80
N LEU A 32 -7.55 8.07 -3.63
CA LEU A 32 -8.70 8.95 -3.47
C LEU A 32 -10.03 8.20 -3.63
N ARG A 33 -10.13 7.30 -4.60
CA ARG A 33 -11.32 6.44 -4.78
C ARG A 33 -11.58 5.58 -3.54
N LYS A 34 -10.54 5.00 -2.94
CA LYS A 34 -10.66 4.23 -1.68
C LYS A 34 -11.15 5.10 -0.51
N LYS A 35 -10.97 6.41 -0.57
CA LYS A 35 -11.48 7.38 0.42
C LYS A 35 -12.89 7.91 0.09
N GLY A 36 -13.54 7.38 -0.94
CA GLY A 36 -14.91 7.73 -1.31
C GLY A 36 -15.04 8.89 -2.31
N PHE A 37 -13.93 9.42 -2.83
CA PHE A 37 -13.97 10.43 -3.89
C PHE A 37 -14.20 9.79 -5.26
N ARG A 38 -14.66 10.61 -6.22
CA ARG A 38 -14.85 10.26 -7.63
C ARG A 38 -13.84 11.04 -8.50
N PRO A 39 -12.60 10.55 -8.65
CA PRO A 39 -11.57 11.22 -9.41
C PRO A 39 -11.72 11.06 -10.92
N LEU A 40 -11.34 12.10 -11.65
CA LEU A 40 -11.06 12.10 -13.08
C LEU A 40 -9.57 12.42 -13.29
N MET A 41 -8.92 11.72 -14.22
CA MET A 41 -7.52 11.99 -14.58
C MET A 41 -7.43 12.63 -15.97
N VAL A 42 -6.43 13.46 -16.21
CA VAL A 42 -6.08 13.97 -17.54
C VAL A 42 -4.57 14.08 -17.66
N SER A 43 -4.02 13.74 -18.83
CA SER A 43 -2.61 13.98 -19.14
C SER A 43 -2.51 15.20 -20.05
N THR A 44 -1.81 16.22 -19.58
CA THR A 44 -1.45 17.42 -20.37
C THR A 44 -0.05 17.30 -20.99
N ASP A 45 0.56 16.11 -20.94
CA ASP A 45 1.79 15.83 -21.69
C ASP A 45 1.47 15.63 -23.17
N VAL A 46 1.51 16.74 -23.91
CA VAL A 46 1.25 16.78 -25.35
C VAL A 46 2.48 16.47 -26.20
N TYR A 47 3.66 16.42 -25.58
CA TYR A 47 4.95 16.31 -26.25
C TYR A 47 5.48 14.88 -26.26
N ARG A 48 5.29 14.14 -25.17
CA ARG A 48 5.82 12.79 -25.03
C ARG A 48 4.95 11.78 -25.79
N PRO A 49 5.53 10.98 -26.69
CA PRO A 49 4.81 9.92 -27.39
C PRO A 49 4.14 8.97 -26.40
N ALA A 50 2.88 8.63 -26.67
CA ALA A 50 2.07 7.71 -25.87
C ALA A 50 1.89 8.08 -24.38
N ALA A 51 2.18 9.31 -23.95
CA ALA A 51 1.95 9.70 -22.55
C ALA A 51 0.46 9.65 -22.17
N ARG A 52 -0.42 10.12 -23.06
CA ARG A 52 -1.87 10.02 -22.87
C ARG A 52 -2.34 8.57 -22.87
N GLU A 53 -1.86 7.77 -23.82
CA GLU A 53 -2.17 6.34 -23.89
C GLU A 53 -1.69 5.60 -22.63
N GLN A 54 -0.51 5.95 -22.10
CA GLN A 54 0.02 5.41 -20.86
C GLN A 54 -0.94 5.69 -19.69
N LEU A 55 -1.43 6.93 -19.55
CA LEU A 55 -2.40 7.27 -18.52
C LEU A 55 -3.73 6.53 -18.73
N SER A 56 -4.17 6.37 -19.97
CA SER A 56 -5.42 5.66 -20.30
C SER A 56 -5.36 4.17 -20.01
N VAL A 57 -4.20 3.53 -20.22
CA VAL A 57 -3.97 2.14 -19.80
C VAL A 57 -4.06 2.03 -18.28
N ILE A 58 -3.38 2.92 -17.55
CA ILE A 58 -3.43 2.94 -16.08
C ILE A 58 -4.87 3.14 -15.60
N ALA A 59 -5.60 4.08 -16.20
CA ALA A 59 -7.00 4.38 -15.88
C ALA A 59 -7.91 3.17 -16.06
N ARG A 60 -7.69 2.41 -17.15
CA ARG A 60 -8.42 1.17 -17.43
C ARG A 60 -8.11 0.08 -16.40
N ASP A 61 -6.84 -0.12 -16.07
CA ASP A 61 -6.41 -1.14 -15.11
C ASP A 61 -6.99 -0.90 -13.71
N ILE A 62 -7.10 0.37 -13.30
CA ILE A 62 -7.64 0.74 -11.99
C ILE A 62 -9.13 1.07 -12.03
N GLU A 63 -9.80 1.01 -13.18
CA GLU A 63 -11.22 1.37 -13.37
C GLU A 63 -11.56 2.78 -12.86
N ILE A 64 -10.80 3.79 -13.30
CA ILE A 64 -11.02 5.21 -12.99
C ILE A 64 -11.14 6.00 -14.30
N GLY A 65 -11.96 7.05 -14.31
CA GLY A 65 -12.16 7.89 -15.48
C GLY A 65 -10.89 8.62 -15.91
N VAL A 66 -10.66 8.68 -17.21
CA VAL A 66 -9.66 9.53 -17.85
C VAL A 66 -10.35 10.41 -18.89
N TYR A 67 -9.99 11.70 -18.91
CA TYR A 67 -10.41 12.63 -19.95
C TYR A 67 -9.43 12.55 -21.12
N GLU A 68 -9.95 12.27 -22.30
CA GLU A 68 -9.18 12.17 -23.53
C GLU A 68 -9.71 13.16 -24.56
N GLU A 69 -8.83 14.01 -25.07
CA GLU A 69 -9.12 14.93 -26.15
C GLU A 69 -7.89 15.03 -27.06
N LYS A 70 -8.13 15.18 -28.36
CA LYS A 70 -7.09 15.40 -29.36
C LYS A 70 -6.79 16.90 -29.51
N SER A 71 -6.42 17.57 -28.42
CA SER A 71 -5.83 18.91 -28.47
C SER A 71 -4.31 18.83 -28.41
N SER A 72 -3.62 19.72 -29.13
CA SER A 72 -2.17 19.94 -29.00
C SER A 72 -1.82 21.03 -27.99
N ASP A 73 -2.82 21.74 -27.46
CA ASP A 73 -2.64 22.79 -26.46
C ASP A 73 -2.92 22.21 -25.05
N ALA A 74 -1.87 22.22 -24.21
CA ALA A 74 -1.95 21.70 -22.85
C ALA A 74 -2.88 22.50 -21.93
N VAL A 75 -3.00 23.82 -22.16
CA VAL A 75 -3.84 24.74 -21.37
C VAL A 75 -5.30 24.51 -21.71
N GLU A 76 -5.63 24.47 -23.00
CA GLU A 76 -6.98 24.16 -23.48
C GLU A 76 -7.45 22.80 -22.97
N LEU A 77 -6.60 21.78 -23.08
CA LEU A 77 -6.88 20.42 -22.60
C LEU A 77 -7.18 20.38 -21.10
N ALA A 78 -6.43 21.14 -20.29
CA ALA A 78 -6.65 21.24 -18.86
C ALA A 78 -7.98 21.93 -18.52
N GLY A 79 -8.31 23.02 -19.21
CA GLY A 79 -9.58 23.74 -19.05
C GLY A 79 -10.79 22.89 -19.46
N ASN A 80 -10.71 22.20 -20.60
CA ASN A 80 -11.76 21.30 -21.09
C ASN A 80 -12.00 20.12 -20.14
N ALA A 81 -10.93 19.52 -19.60
CA ALA A 81 -11.04 18.46 -18.60
C ALA A 81 -11.72 18.95 -17.31
N LEU A 82 -11.41 20.17 -16.86
CA LEU A 82 -12.07 20.79 -15.71
C LEU A 82 -13.56 21.03 -15.97
N GLN A 83 -13.93 21.52 -17.15
CA GLN A 83 -15.33 21.71 -17.49
C GLN A 83 -16.08 20.38 -17.61
N HIS A 84 -15.45 19.35 -18.19
CA HIS A 84 -16.00 18.01 -18.25
C HIS A 84 -16.24 17.44 -16.85
N ALA A 85 -15.27 17.55 -15.94
CA ALA A 85 -15.38 17.10 -14.56
C ALA A 85 -16.56 17.77 -13.83
N ARG A 86 -16.75 19.09 -14.01
CA ARG A 86 -17.90 19.84 -13.48
C ARG A 86 -19.23 19.30 -14.01
N ASN A 87 -19.32 19.06 -15.32
CA ASN A 87 -20.57 18.67 -15.97
C ASN A 87 -21.00 17.22 -15.66
N THR A 88 -20.04 16.35 -15.35
CA THR A 88 -20.28 14.91 -15.14
C THR A 88 -20.26 14.47 -13.67
N GLY A 89 -20.04 15.42 -12.76
CA GLY A 89 -20.10 15.22 -11.31
C GLY A 89 -18.90 14.43 -10.76
N PHE A 90 -17.70 14.63 -11.33
CA PHE A 90 -16.46 14.24 -10.65
C PHE A 90 -16.13 15.30 -9.59
N ASP A 91 -15.60 14.87 -8.45
CA ASP A 91 -15.28 15.76 -7.33
C ASP A 91 -13.79 16.12 -7.25
N ILE A 92 -12.92 15.35 -7.92
CA ILE A 92 -11.48 15.60 -8.03
C ILE A 92 -11.04 15.53 -9.50
N LEU A 93 -10.22 16.48 -9.93
CA LEU A 93 -9.48 16.42 -11.19
C LEU A 93 -7.98 16.28 -10.90
N LEU A 94 -7.36 15.22 -11.43
CA LEU A 94 -5.92 15.01 -11.36
C LEU A 94 -5.28 15.33 -12.72
N ILE A 95 -4.35 16.28 -12.74
CA ILE A 95 -3.66 16.72 -13.96
C ILE A 95 -2.22 16.20 -13.93
N ASP A 96 -1.89 15.28 -14.83
CA ASP A 96 -0.53 14.78 -15.07
C ASP A 96 0.16 15.66 -16.13
N THR A 97 1.16 16.43 -15.73
CA THR A 97 1.87 17.35 -16.64
C THR A 97 3.13 16.71 -17.24
N ALA A 98 3.60 17.30 -18.35
CA ALA A 98 4.84 16.86 -19.01
C ALA A 98 6.06 16.86 -18.09
N GLY A 99 6.95 15.88 -18.28
CA GLY A 99 8.24 15.85 -17.60
C GLY A 99 9.20 16.92 -18.13
N ARG A 100 9.93 17.58 -17.23
CA ARG A 100 10.79 18.70 -17.58
C ARG A 100 12.21 18.39 -17.14
N LEU A 101 13.14 18.26 -18.09
CA LEU A 101 14.54 17.85 -17.82
C LEU A 101 15.37 19.01 -17.26
N HIS A 102 15.14 20.19 -17.78
CA HIS A 102 15.73 21.46 -17.35
C HIS A 102 14.58 22.47 -17.34
N ILE A 103 14.72 23.56 -16.58
CA ILE A 103 13.75 24.65 -16.51
C ILE A 103 13.70 25.36 -17.88
N ASP A 104 13.14 24.72 -18.87
CA ASP A 104 12.87 25.38 -20.13
C ASP A 104 11.84 26.47 -19.85
N SER A 105 12.23 27.72 -20.10
CA SER A 105 11.39 28.89 -19.85
C SER A 105 10.05 28.79 -20.56
N GLU A 106 10.02 28.21 -21.76
CA GLU A 106 8.80 28.10 -22.57
C GLU A 106 7.83 27.11 -21.94
N LEU A 107 8.33 25.91 -21.61
CA LEU A 107 7.54 24.93 -20.89
C LEU A 107 7.05 25.53 -19.57
N MET A 108 7.90 26.21 -18.80
CA MET A 108 7.50 26.82 -17.52
C MET A 108 6.39 27.86 -17.68
N MET A 109 6.41 28.67 -18.75
CA MET A 109 5.31 29.58 -19.07
C MET A 109 4.02 28.84 -19.41
N GLU A 110 4.09 27.69 -20.09
CA GLU A 110 2.91 26.83 -20.28
C GLU A 110 2.33 26.34 -18.94
N LEU A 111 3.18 25.95 -17.99
CA LEU A 111 2.72 25.47 -16.69
C LEU A 111 2.08 26.58 -15.85
N ASP A 112 2.63 27.79 -15.90
CA ASP A 112 2.01 28.96 -15.28
C ASP A 112 0.61 29.20 -15.85
N ARG A 113 0.45 29.14 -17.18
CA ARG A 113 -0.85 29.26 -17.85
C ARG A 113 -1.84 28.17 -17.45
N ILE A 114 -1.40 26.91 -17.33
CA ILE A 114 -2.25 25.83 -16.83
C ILE A 114 -2.72 26.15 -15.40
N VAL A 115 -1.83 26.60 -14.52
CA VAL A 115 -2.15 26.92 -13.13
C VAL A 115 -3.13 28.09 -13.04
N GLU A 116 -2.97 29.12 -13.87
CA GLU A 116 -3.89 30.26 -13.97
C GLU A 116 -5.28 29.85 -14.43
N GLU A 117 -5.36 28.97 -15.43
CA GLU A 117 -6.60 28.48 -16.03
C GLU A 117 -7.39 27.59 -15.05
N VAL A 118 -6.74 26.59 -14.43
CA VAL A 118 -7.45 25.59 -13.62
C VAL A 118 -7.46 25.89 -12.12
N ARG A 119 -6.66 26.86 -11.66
CA ARG A 119 -6.54 27.29 -10.26
C ARG A 119 -6.48 26.12 -9.27
N PRO A 120 -5.41 25.30 -9.33
CA PRO A 120 -5.31 24.09 -8.54
C PRO A 120 -5.34 24.34 -7.03
N ALA A 121 -6.09 23.51 -6.31
CA ALA A 121 -6.08 23.50 -4.84
C ALA A 121 -4.76 22.93 -4.30
N GLU A 122 -4.13 22.06 -5.09
CA GLU A 122 -2.87 21.39 -4.76
C GLU A 122 -1.96 21.36 -5.99
N ILE A 123 -0.72 21.81 -5.83
CA ILE A 123 0.38 21.66 -6.79
C ILE A 123 1.43 20.76 -6.15
N LEU A 124 1.47 19.51 -6.60
CA LEU A 124 2.33 18.47 -6.04
C LEU A 124 3.54 18.24 -6.93
N LEU A 125 4.73 18.43 -6.35
CA LEU A 125 5.97 18.01 -6.98
C LEU A 125 6.20 16.52 -6.75
N VAL A 126 6.29 15.76 -7.83
CA VAL A 126 6.68 14.36 -7.83
C VAL A 126 8.18 14.29 -8.08
N ALA A 127 8.92 13.87 -7.06
CA ALA A 127 10.38 13.76 -7.08
C ALA A 127 10.81 12.32 -6.82
N ASP A 128 11.81 11.86 -7.56
CA ASP A 128 12.42 10.55 -7.36
C ASP A 128 13.46 10.64 -6.24
N ALA A 129 13.33 9.75 -5.26
CA ALA A 129 14.21 9.73 -4.09
C ALA A 129 15.66 9.34 -4.41
N MET A 130 15.89 8.67 -5.54
CA MET A 130 17.22 8.24 -5.98
C MET A 130 18.03 9.35 -6.66
N THR A 131 17.37 10.38 -7.20
CA THR A 131 18.01 11.38 -8.09
C THR A 131 18.91 12.38 -7.35
N GLY A 132 18.99 12.32 -6.01
CA GLY A 132 19.98 13.06 -5.23
C GLY A 132 19.82 14.59 -5.32
N GLN A 133 20.89 15.29 -5.71
CA GLN A 133 20.98 16.76 -5.71
C GLN A 133 20.13 17.43 -6.80
N ASP A 134 19.94 16.78 -7.95
CA ASP A 134 19.18 17.37 -9.06
C ASP A 134 17.71 17.57 -8.69
N ALA A 135 17.13 16.60 -7.99
CA ALA A 135 15.77 16.71 -7.45
C ALA A 135 15.64 17.89 -6.47
N VAL A 136 16.69 18.20 -5.70
CA VAL A 136 16.71 19.31 -4.73
C VAL A 136 16.74 20.66 -5.45
N THR A 137 17.59 20.81 -6.47
CA THR A 137 17.69 22.03 -7.27
C THR A 137 16.36 22.32 -7.97
N SER A 138 15.80 21.33 -8.67
CA SER A 138 14.53 21.51 -9.37
C SER A 138 13.37 21.76 -8.41
N ALA A 139 13.35 21.10 -7.24
CA ALA A 139 12.34 21.36 -6.23
C ALA A 139 12.36 22.82 -5.76
N ARG A 140 13.55 23.41 -5.56
CA ARG A 140 13.69 24.82 -5.18
C ARG A 140 13.11 25.74 -6.26
N GLU A 141 13.44 25.50 -7.51
CA GLU A 141 13.04 26.35 -8.64
C GLU A 141 11.54 26.29 -8.90
N PHE A 142 10.98 25.08 -8.92
CA PHE A 142 9.53 24.89 -9.03
C PHE A 142 8.78 25.54 -7.88
N ASN A 143 9.32 25.45 -6.65
CA ASN A 143 8.72 26.09 -5.49
C ASN A 143 8.75 27.62 -5.56
N GLN A 144 9.85 28.20 -6.04
CA GLN A 144 9.97 29.65 -6.19
C GLN A 144 8.97 30.20 -7.22
N ARG A 145 8.70 29.45 -8.29
CA ARG A 145 7.81 29.89 -9.36
C ARG A 145 6.34 29.62 -9.09
N LEU A 146 5.99 28.42 -8.65
CA LEU A 146 4.61 27.94 -8.56
C LEU A 146 4.09 27.78 -7.14
N ASN A 147 4.92 28.07 -6.13
CA ASN A 147 4.56 27.96 -4.72
C ASN A 147 3.89 26.62 -4.39
N LEU A 148 4.67 25.53 -4.50
CA LEU A 148 4.18 24.16 -4.32
C LEU A 148 3.38 24.00 -3.02
N SER A 149 2.37 23.14 -3.04
CA SER A 149 1.57 22.82 -1.85
C SER A 149 2.07 21.58 -1.12
N GLY A 150 2.83 20.72 -1.80
CA GLY A 150 3.46 19.55 -1.21
C GLY A 150 4.31 18.76 -2.20
N VAL A 151 4.93 17.70 -1.69
CA VAL A 151 5.82 16.81 -2.44
C VAL A 151 5.35 15.37 -2.32
N VAL A 152 5.49 14.60 -3.39
CA VAL A 152 5.38 13.14 -3.41
C VAL A 152 6.74 12.56 -3.77
N LEU A 153 7.26 11.68 -2.94
CA LEU A 153 8.53 11.00 -3.21
C LEU A 153 8.27 9.62 -3.80
N THR A 154 8.91 9.29 -4.93
CA THR A 154 8.79 7.98 -5.57
C THR A 154 10.05 7.13 -5.34
N LYS A 155 9.94 5.84 -5.65
CA LYS A 155 11.04 4.85 -5.54
C LYS A 155 11.64 4.75 -4.13
N MET A 156 10.77 4.86 -3.12
CA MET A 156 11.14 4.77 -1.70
C MET A 156 11.25 3.33 -1.19
N ASP A 157 11.11 2.35 -2.08
CA ASP A 157 11.32 0.92 -1.87
C ASP A 157 12.77 0.47 -2.08
N GLY A 158 13.60 1.29 -2.71
CA GLY A 158 15.04 1.04 -2.86
C GLY A 158 15.87 1.49 -1.65
N ASP A 159 17.19 1.29 -1.74
CA ASP A 159 18.21 1.72 -0.76
C ASP A 159 18.36 3.25 -0.63
N ALA A 160 17.41 4.02 -1.16
CA ALA A 160 17.38 5.47 -1.09
C ALA A 160 17.19 5.92 0.37
N ARG A 161 18.31 6.01 1.09
CA ARG A 161 18.40 6.61 2.43
C ARG A 161 17.82 8.01 2.33
N GLY A 162 16.83 8.34 3.16
CA GLY A 162 15.94 9.50 3.04
C GLY A 162 16.52 10.92 3.02
N GLY A 163 17.79 11.10 2.68
CA GLY A 163 18.43 12.40 2.47
C GLY A 163 17.72 13.23 1.40
N ALA A 164 17.16 12.62 0.34
CA ALA A 164 16.37 13.36 -0.65
C ALA A 164 15.12 14.01 -0.02
N ALA A 165 14.43 13.29 0.86
CA ALA A 165 13.28 13.80 1.59
C ALA A 165 13.65 15.01 2.46
N LEU A 166 14.74 14.88 3.23
CA LEU A 166 15.23 15.95 4.09
C LEU A 166 15.66 17.18 3.29
N SER A 167 16.43 16.98 2.22
CA SER A 167 16.94 18.07 1.38
C SER A 167 15.80 18.82 0.69
N ILE A 168 14.84 18.11 0.08
CA ILE A 168 13.68 18.74 -0.57
C ILE A 168 12.84 19.52 0.44
N LYS A 169 12.56 18.94 1.63
CA LYS A 169 11.83 19.64 2.68
C LYS A 169 12.55 20.90 3.13
N THR A 170 13.88 20.84 3.25
CA THR A 170 14.71 21.98 3.69
C THR A 170 14.70 23.11 2.67
N VAL A 171 14.84 22.81 1.37
CA VAL A 171 14.91 23.87 0.34
C VAL A 171 13.55 24.44 -0.07
N THR A 172 12.48 23.63 0.00
CA THR A 172 11.14 24.08 -0.39
C THR A 172 10.32 24.59 0.79
N GLY A 173 10.60 24.11 2.00
CA GLY A 173 9.74 24.29 3.18
C GLY A 173 8.42 23.52 3.11
N LYS A 174 8.10 22.85 2.00
CA LYS A 174 6.78 22.24 1.75
C LYS A 174 6.68 20.83 2.32
N PRO A 175 5.50 20.41 2.82
CA PRO A 175 5.33 19.08 3.39
C PRO A 175 5.45 18.00 2.31
N ILE A 176 6.11 16.90 2.65
CA ILE A 176 5.99 15.66 1.88
C ILE A 176 4.67 15.02 2.29
N LYS A 177 3.79 14.76 1.33
CA LYS A 177 2.42 14.27 1.58
C LYS A 177 2.31 12.76 1.40
N PHE A 178 3.01 12.22 0.40
CA PHE A 178 2.95 10.80 0.05
C PHE A 178 4.32 10.25 -0.32
N ILE A 179 4.45 8.94 -0.21
CA ILE A 179 5.58 8.15 -0.68
C ILE A 179 5.12 6.98 -1.54
N GLY A 180 5.78 6.77 -2.68
CA GLY A 180 5.62 5.60 -3.52
C GLY A 180 6.63 4.52 -3.12
N VAL A 181 6.13 3.39 -2.65
CA VAL A 181 6.92 2.29 -2.04
C VAL A 181 6.89 1.01 -2.90
N GLY A 182 6.87 1.16 -4.22
CA GLY A 182 6.85 0.04 -5.15
C GLY A 182 6.16 0.39 -6.46
N GLU A 183 6.05 -0.57 -7.38
CA GLU A 183 5.50 -0.32 -8.73
C GLU A 183 3.99 -0.47 -8.82
N LYS A 184 3.38 -1.30 -7.96
CA LYS A 184 1.93 -1.59 -7.97
C LYS A 184 1.10 -0.33 -7.71
N TYR A 185 -0.13 -0.29 -8.23
CA TYR A 185 -1.04 0.86 -8.08
C TYR A 185 -1.41 1.15 -6.62
N GLU A 186 -1.38 0.14 -5.74
CA GLU A 186 -1.64 0.30 -4.31
C GLU A 186 -0.42 0.80 -3.52
N ALA A 187 0.76 0.83 -4.13
CA ALA A 187 2.02 1.19 -3.46
C ALA A 187 2.20 2.72 -3.37
N LEU A 188 1.22 3.39 -2.75
CA LEU A 188 1.25 4.80 -2.36
C LEU A 188 0.79 4.91 -0.91
N GLU A 189 1.68 5.37 -0.05
CA GLU A 189 1.44 5.52 1.38
C GLU A 189 1.50 7.01 1.76
N VAL A 190 0.79 7.38 2.82
CA VAL A 190 0.92 8.72 3.42
C VAL A 190 2.32 8.85 4.01
N PHE A 191 2.95 10.01 3.85
CA PHE A 191 4.27 10.23 4.43
C PHE A 191 4.17 10.50 5.93
N HIS A 192 4.94 9.73 6.71
CA HIS A 192 5.09 9.89 8.15
C HIS A 192 6.57 10.15 8.48
N PRO A 193 6.94 11.36 8.94
CA PRO A 193 8.33 11.71 9.25
C PRO A 193 9.00 10.76 10.24
N GLU A 194 8.26 10.31 11.26
CA GLU A 194 8.76 9.42 12.31
C GLU A 194 9.16 8.05 11.76
N ARG A 195 8.36 7.52 10.81
CA ARG A 195 8.67 6.26 10.12
C ARG A 195 9.88 6.42 9.23
N MET A 196 9.97 7.55 8.53
CA MET A 196 11.12 7.82 7.68
C MET A 196 12.42 7.91 8.50
N ALA A 197 12.39 8.62 9.63
CA ALA A 197 13.52 8.68 10.55
C ALA A 197 13.89 7.29 11.07
N SER A 198 12.91 6.48 11.45
CA SER A 198 13.13 5.10 11.91
C SER A 198 13.75 4.21 10.84
N ARG A 199 13.31 4.31 9.57
CA ARG A 199 13.91 3.61 8.43
C ARG A 199 15.35 4.05 8.18
N ILE A 200 15.64 5.35 8.25
CA ILE A 200 17.01 5.88 8.10
C ILE A 200 17.92 5.39 9.23
N LEU A 201 17.42 5.34 10.46
CA LEU A 201 18.17 4.89 11.64
C LEU A 201 18.28 3.36 11.73
N GLY A 202 17.77 2.62 10.75
CA GLY A 202 17.82 1.15 10.74
C GLY A 202 16.92 0.49 11.79
N MET A 203 16.02 1.25 12.41
CA MET A 203 15.05 0.79 13.41
C MET A 203 13.68 0.46 12.78
N GLY A 204 13.66 0.05 11.51
CA GLY A 204 12.48 -0.02 10.67
C GLY A 204 11.25 -0.76 11.25
N ASP A 205 10.14 -0.03 11.27
CA ASP A 205 8.74 -0.45 11.07
C ASP A 205 8.02 -1.35 12.09
N VAL A 206 8.21 -1.12 13.39
CA VAL A 206 7.25 -1.60 14.40
C VAL A 206 5.86 -0.98 14.21
N LEU A 207 5.78 0.32 13.88
CA LEU A 207 4.52 1.04 13.71
C LEU A 207 3.74 0.66 12.45
N SER A 208 4.42 0.46 11.31
CA SER A 208 3.74 0.01 10.08
C SER A 208 3.22 -1.42 10.18
N LEU A 209 3.89 -2.26 10.99
CA LEU A 209 3.38 -3.59 11.35
C LEU A 209 2.13 -3.49 12.22
N ILE A 210 2.08 -2.53 13.14
CA ILE A 210 0.89 -2.28 13.97
C ILE A 210 -0.26 -1.78 13.11
N GLU A 211 -0.03 -0.84 12.18
CA GLU A 211 -1.11 -0.31 11.33
C GLU A 211 -1.57 -1.27 10.24
N LYS A 212 -0.67 -2.00 9.57
CA LYS A 212 -1.07 -3.10 8.67
C LYS A 212 -1.70 -4.24 9.44
N ALA A 213 -1.32 -4.46 10.70
CA ALA A 213 -2.05 -5.35 11.58
C ALA A 213 -3.42 -4.74 11.91
N GLU A 214 -3.58 -3.46 12.23
CA GLU A 214 -4.88 -2.82 12.49
C GLU A 214 -5.80 -2.83 11.25
N GLU A 215 -5.28 -2.65 10.03
CA GLU A 215 -6.05 -2.74 8.78
C GLU A 215 -6.47 -4.18 8.43
N VAL A 216 -5.71 -5.19 8.88
CA VAL A 216 -5.96 -6.62 8.56
C VAL A 216 -6.60 -7.38 9.74
N VAL A 217 -6.48 -6.86 10.96
CA VAL A 217 -7.03 -7.39 12.19
C VAL A 217 -8.29 -6.60 12.49
N ASP A 218 -9.37 -7.10 11.89
CA ASP A 218 -10.73 -6.81 12.33
C ASP A 218 -10.83 -7.07 13.85
N GLU A 219 -10.91 -5.99 14.63
CA GLU A 219 -10.88 -6.03 16.11
C GLU A 219 -11.95 -6.99 16.67
N GLU A 220 -13.08 -7.10 15.99
CA GLU A 220 -14.16 -8.03 16.34
C GLU A 220 -13.71 -9.50 16.19
N HIS A 221 -13.01 -9.80 15.09
CA HIS A 221 -12.49 -11.15 14.81
C HIS A 221 -11.39 -11.56 15.79
N ALA A 222 -10.53 -10.62 16.19
CA ALA A 222 -9.50 -10.84 17.19
C ALA A 222 -10.11 -11.14 18.58
N GLN A 223 -11.14 -10.38 18.97
CA GLN A 223 -11.85 -10.61 20.24
C GLN A 223 -12.63 -11.93 20.24
N GLU A 224 -13.30 -12.28 19.14
CA GLU A 224 -14.01 -13.56 19.01
C GLU A 224 -13.03 -14.75 19.08
N MET A 225 -11.88 -14.64 18.43
CA MET A 225 -10.82 -15.63 18.50
C MET A 225 -10.30 -15.80 19.93
N LEU A 226 -10.02 -14.70 20.64
CA LEU A 226 -9.59 -14.75 22.05
C LEU A 226 -10.62 -15.45 22.94
N LYS A 227 -11.92 -15.18 22.74
CA LYS A 227 -13.01 -15.86 23.46
C LYS A 227 -13.05 -17.37 23.15
N LYS A 228 -12.93 -17.76 21.87
CA LYS A 228 -12.88 -19.18 21.46
C LYS A 228 -11.64 -19.89 22.01
N MET A 229 -10.51 -19.19 22.11
CA MET A 229 -9.28 -19.72 22.69
C MET A 229 -9.42 -19.97 24.20
N GLN A 230 -9.99 -19.03 24.95
CA GLN A 230 -10.29 -19.19 26.37
C GLN A 230 -11.23 -20.39 26.62
N ARG A 231 -12.19 -20.62 25.71
CA ARG A 231 -13.15 -21.73 25.78
C ARG A 231 -12.63 -23.06 25.21
N ASN A 232 -11.37 -23.15 24.79
CA ASN A 232 -10.78 -24.36 24.16
C ASN A 232 -11.43 -24.77 22.83
N GLU A 233 -12.19 -23.88 22.20
CA GLU A 233 -13.01 -24.12 21.02
C GLU A 233 -12.24 -23.94 19.70
N PHE A 234 -10.94 -23.65 19.73
CA PHE A 234 -10.13 -23.54 18.51
C PHE A 234 -10.20 -24.81 17.66
N THR A 235 -10.66 -24.67 16.41
CA THR A 235 -10.91 -25.74 15.42
C THR A 235 -9.94 -25.69 14.23
N LEU A 236 -9.98 -26.70 13.37
CA LEU A 236 -9.23 -26.68 12.10
C LEU A 236 -9.77 -25.65 11.11
N GLU A 237 -11.02 -25.22 11.26
CA GLU A 237 -11.60 -24.16 10.42
C GLU A 237 -10.98 -22.80 10.78
N ASP A 238 -10.84 -22.50 12.07
CA ASP A 238 -10.16 -21.30 12.55
C ASP A 238 -8.68 -21.32 12.11
N PHE A 239 -8.02 -22.48 12.22
CA PHE A 239 -6.65 -22.66 11.73
C PHE A 239 -6.52 -22.40 10.22
N ARG A 240 -7.51 -22.80 9.41
CA ARG A 240 -7.55 -22.51 7.97
C ARG A 240 -7.68 -21.02 7.68
N GLN A 241 -8.56 -20.33 8.42
CA GLN A 241 -8.74 -18.89 8.27
C GLN A 241 -7.44 -18.13 8.56
N GLN A 242 -6.70 -18.55 9.59
CA GLN A 242 -5.39 -17.99 9.91
C GLN A 242 -4.36 -18.21 8.78
N LEU A 243 -4.31 -19.40 8.19
CA LEU A 243 -3.44 -19.65 7.03
C LEU A 243 -3.79 -18.76 5.82
N ARG A 244 -5.08 -18.46 5.62
CA ARG A 244 -5.54 -17.55 4.55
C ARG A 244 -5.16 -16.10 4.83
N GLN A 245 -5.27 -15.64 6.07
CA GLN A 245 -4.85 -14.30 6.47
C GLN A 245 -3.35 -14.12 6.26
N LEU A 246 -2.54 -15.10 6.67
CA LEU A 246 -1.09 -15.08 6.43
C LEU A 246 -0.74 -15.04 4.94
N ARG A 247 -1.50 -15.75 4.08
CA ARG A 247 -1.30 -15.69 2.63
C ARG A 247 -1.65 -14.32 2.02
N ARG A 248 -2.60 -13.59 2.62
CA ARG A 248 -2.99 -12.24 2.16
C ARG A 248 -1.94 -11.18 2.47
N LEU A 249 -1.11 -11.40 3.48
CA LEU A 249 -0.06 -10.47 3.92
C LEU A 249 1.17 -10.44 2.98
N GLY A 250 1.19 -11.23 1.92
CA GLY A 250 2.27 -11.25 0.92
C GLY A 250 3.37 -12.28 1.23
N PRO A 251 4.53 -12.19 0.56
CA PRO A 251 5.61 -13.15 0.72
C PRO A 251 6.12 -13.19 2.16
N LEU A 252 6.06 -14.36 2.79
CA LEU A 252 6.52 -14.56 4.17
C LEU A 252 7.98 -14.18 4.37
N GLU A 253 8.79 -14.16 3.30
CA GLU A 253 10.18 -13.70 3.33
C GLU A 253 10.28 -12.21 3.68
N GLN A 254 9.33 -11.37 3.24
CA GLN A 254 9.27 -9.96 3.64
C GLN A 254 8.87 -9.84 5.11
N VAL A 255 7.87 -10.61 5.57
CA VAL A 255 7.41 -10.59 6.97
C VAL A 255 8.47 -11.13 7.94
N LEU A 256 9.17 -12.21 7.56
CA LEU A 256 10.28 -12.78 8.34
C LEU A 256 11.53 -11.90 8.30
N GLY A 257 11.78 -11.20 7.19
CA GLY A 257 12.83 -10.18 7.09
C GLY A 257 12.62 -8.99 8.02
N MET A 258 11.38 -8.77 8.47
CA MET A 258 10.97 -7.69 9.38
C MET A 258 10.99 -8.09 10.87
N LEU A 259 11.29 -9.36 11.22
CA LEU A 259 11.37 -9.77 12.62
C LEU A 259 12.68 -9.29 13.29
N PRO A 260 12.64 -8.84 14.55
CA PRO A 260 13.81 -8.33 15.26
C PRO A 260 14.89 -9.41 15.38
N GLN A 261 16.12 -9.07 14.98
CA GLN A 261 17.26 -10.00 14.94
C GLN A 261 17.91 -10.29 16.31
N MET A 262 17.22 -9.97 17.41
CA MET A 262 17.72 -10.14 18.77
C MET A 262 16.91 -11.20 19.53
N GLY A 263 17.58 -11.95 20.41
CA GLY A 263 16.95 -12.95 21.27
C GLY A 263 16.67 -14.30 20.57
N PRO A 264 15.76 -15.14 21.11
CA PRO A 264 15.52 -16.53 20.69
C PRO A 264 14.95 -16.68 19.27
N LEU A 265 14.69 -15.57 18.57
CA LEU A 265 14.15 -15.50 17.21
C LEU A 265 15.26 -15.26 16.15
N LYS A 266 16.52 -15.09 16.58
CA LYS A 266 17.67 -14.92 15.70
C LYS A 266 17.85 -16.14 14.79
N GLY A 267 17.75 -15.93 13.47
CA GLY A 267 17.96 -16.97 12.44
C GLY A 267 16.68 -17.54 11.81
N LEU A 268 15.49 -17.12 12.25
CA LEU A 268 14.23 -17.50 11.61
C LEU A 268 14.09 -16.97 10.17
N ASN A 269 14.81 -15.90 9.84
CA ASN A 269 14.86 -15.29 8.51
C ASN A 269 15.51 -16.21 7.44
N LYS A 270 16.17 -17.30 7.88
CA LYS A 270 16.74 -18.33 6.99
C LYS A 270 15.80 -19.51 6.74
N LEU A 271 14.63 -19.53 7.38
CA LEU A 271 13.59 -20.51 7.04
C LEU A 271 12.95 -20.07 5.73
N GLN A 272 13.34 -20.72 4.63
CA GLN A 272 12.60 -20.64 3.38
C GLN A 272 11.20 -21.21 3.64
N VAL A 273 10.23 -20.32 3.85
CA VAL A 273 8.83 -20.70 3.92
C VAL A 273 8.30 -20.73 2.50
N ASP A 274 8.29 -21.93 1.91
CA ASP A 274 7.73 -22.15 0.59
C ASP A 274 6.23 -21.81 0.60
N GLU A 275 5.82 -20.76 -0.11
CA GLU A 275 4.42 -20.33 -0.25
C GLU A 275 3.51 -21.46 -0.76
N LYS A 276 4.06 -22.39 -1.55
CA LYS A 276 3.32 -23.57 -2.01
C LYS A 276 2.91 -24.47 -0.85
N GLN A 277 3.71 -24.53 0.23
CA GLN A 277 3.34 -25.30 1.42
C GLN A 277 2.08 -24.77 2.09
N LEU A 278 1.91 -23.44 2.17
CA LEU A 278 0.67 -22.87 2.72
C LEU A 278 -0.54 -23.25 1.89
N THR A 279 -0.39 -23.25 0.57
CA THR A 279 -1.43 -23.68 -0.37
C THR A 279 -1.76 -25.17 -0.19
N TYR A 280 -0.74 -26.02 0.03
CA TYR A 280 -0.95 -27.44 0.30
C TYR A 280 -1.64 -27.70 1.64
N LEU A 281 -1.29 -26.95 2.68
CA LEU A 281 -1.98 -27.04 3.98
C LEU A 281 -3.46 -26.63 3.85
N GLU A 282 -3.75 -25.56 3.12
CA GLU A 282 -5.12 -25.14 2.84
C GLU A 282 -5.90 -26.22 2.08
N ALA A 283 -5.30 -26.80 1.03
CA ALA A 283 -5.90 -27.88 0.25
C ALA A 283 -6.25 -29.10 1.13
N ILE A 284 -5.35 -29.50 2.04
CA ILE A 284 -5.60 -30.61 2.98
C ILE A 284 -6.80 -30.33 3.88
N ILE A 285 -6.94 -29.11 4.42
CA ILE A 285 -8.09 -28.76 5.27
C ILE A 285 -9.38 -28.68 4.46
N ASN A 286 -9.31 -28.18 3.22
CA ASN A 286 -10.46 -28.11 2.31
C ASN A 286 -11.02 -29.50 1.98
N SER A 287 -10.19 -30.54 1.95
CA SER A 287 -10.61 -31.94 1.74
C SER A 287 -11.22 -32.62 2.98
N MET A 288 -11.34 -31.90 4.10
CA MET A 288 -12.06 -32.35 5.30
C MET A 288 -13.52 -31.88 5.27
N THR A 289 -14.40 -32.68 5.85
CA THR A 289 -15.79 -32.30 6.12
C THR A 289 -15.87 -31.34 7.30
N LEU A 290 -16.95 -30.57 7.40
CA LEU A 290 -17.17 -29.64 8.53
C LEU A 290 -17.07 -30.35 9.89
N LYS A 291 -17.66 -31.55 10.01
CA LYS A 291 -17.61 -32.38 11.23
C LYS A 291 -16.17 -32.74 11.62
N GLU A 292 -15.31 -33.04 10.64
CA GLU A 292 -13.91 -33.35 10.88
C GLU A 292 -13.09 -32.11 11.25
N ARG A 293 -13.43 -30.94 10.71
CA ARG A 293 -12.75 -29.68 11.05
C ARG A 293 -13.03 -29.23 12.48
N VAL A 294 -14.27 -29.39 12.93
CA VAL A 294 -14.66 -29.13 14.32
C VAL A 294 -14.08 -30.20 15.26
N ALA A 295 -14.23 -31.48 14.91
CA ALA A 295 -13.80 -32.60 15.73
C ALA A 295 -12.63 -33.36 15.09
N TYR A 296 -11.43 -32.76 15.12
CA TYR A 296 -10.22 -33.34 14.50
C TYR A 296 -9.88 -34.76 14.99
N LYS A 297 -10.24 -35.10 16.26
CA LYS A 297 -10.02 -36.43 16.84
C LYS A 297 -10.76 -37.54 16.09
N SER A 298 -11.81 -37.20 15.35
CA SER A 298 -12.56 -38.15 14.53
C SER A 298 -11.80 -38.60 13.26
N ILE A 299 -10.66 -37.96 12.94
CA ILE A 299 -9.86 -38.25 11.73
C ILE A 299 -8.98 -39.49 11.95
N ASN A 300 -9.58 -40.66 11.71
CA ASN A 300 -8.92 -41.97 11.72
C ASN A 300 -8.12 -42.23 10.43
N ALA A 301 -7.40 -43.36 10.36
CA ALA A 301 -6.53 -43.71 9.24
C ALA A 301 -7.27 -43.75 7.88
N SER A 302 -8.51 -44.25 7.85
CA SER A 302 -9.34 -44.28 6.63
C SER A 302 -9.66 -42.86 6.14
N ARG A 303 -10.07 -41.97 7.06
CA ARG A 303 -10.33 -40.55 6.73
C ARG A 303 -9.07 -39.82 6.28
N ARG A 304 -7.91 -40.12 6.86
CA ARG A 304 -6.62 -39.54 6.40
C ARG A 304 -6.29 -39.93 4.97
N LYS A 305 -6.52 -41.19 4.58
CA LYS A 305 -6.36 -41.64 3.18
C LYS A 305 -7.31 -40.91 2.23
N ARG A 306 -8.58 -40.72 2.63
CA ARG A 306 -9.57 -39.95 1.85
C ARG A 306 -9.14 -38.49 1.67
N ILE A 307 -8.72 -37.83 2.76
CA ILE A 307 -8.26 -36.43 2.76
C ILE A 307 -7.04 -36.29 1.84
N ALA A 308 -6.04 -37.15 1.98
CA ALA A 308 -4.85 -37.14 1.13
C ALA A 308 -5.19 -37.29 -0.37
N LYS A 309 -6.11 -38.21 -0.70
CA LYS A 309 -6.59 -38.39 -2.08
C LYS A 309 -7.32 -37.13 -2.58
N GLY A 310 -8.16 -36.52 -1.75
CA GLY A 310 -8.92 -35.31 -2.09
C GLY A 310 -8.06 -34.06 -2.23
N SER A 311 -6.93 -33.99 -1.53
CA SER A 311 -6.01 -32.86 -1.59
C SER A 311 -4.85 -33.06 -2.57
N GLY A 312 -4.71 -34.25 -3.18
CA GLY A 312 -3.58 -34.62 -4.01
C GLY A 312 -2.24 -34.66 -3.25
N ARG A 313 -2.27 -34.92 -1.93
CA ARG A 313 -1.08 -34.91 -1.05
C ARG A 313 -0.87 -36.25 -0.36
N PRO A 314 0.37 -36.59 0.04
CA PRO A 314 0.62 -37.84 0.74
C PRO A 314 0.03 -37.82 2.16
N VAL A 315 -0.32 -39.01 2.68
CA VAL A 315 -0.88 -39.18 4.03
C VAL A 315 0.08 -38.67 5.13
N SER A 316 1.39 -38.71 4.88
CA SER A 316 2.42 -38.15 5.78
C SER A 316 2.23 -36.65 6.02
N GLU A 317 1.80 -35.89 5.02
CA GLU A 317 1.55 -34.45 5.16
C GLU A 317 0.26 -34.16 5.91
N VAL A 318 -0.79 -34.96 5.69
CA VAL A 318 -2.01 -34.89 6.50
C VAL A 318 -1.69 -35.13 7.98
N ASN A 319 -0.82 -36.11 8.26
CA ASN A 319 -0.35 -36.38 9.63
C ASN A 319 0.46 -35.20 10.21
N ARG A 320 1.33 -34.59 9.39
CA ARG A 320 2.13 -33.43 9.80
C ARG A 320 1.24 -32.24 10.15
N LEU A 321 0.23 -31.95 9.32
CA LEU A 321 -0.74 -30.88 9.57
C LEU A 321 -1.49 -31.10 10.89
N LEU A 322 -2.01 -32.31 11.11
CA LEU A 322 -2.72 -32.61 12.36
C LEU A 322 -1.82 -32.48 13.60
N LYS A 323 -0.54 -32.88 13.49
CA LYS A 323 0.44 -32.68 14.57
C LYS A 323 0.70 -31.19 14.83
N GLN A 324 0.91 -30.41 13.77
CA GLN A 324 1.12 -28.95 13.87
C GLN A 324 -0.09 -28.27 14.50
N TYR A 325 -1.30 -28.59 14.05
CA TYR A 325 -2.53 -28.08 14.64
C TYR A 325 -2.65 -28.39 16.14
N VAL A 326 -2.37 -29.63 16.56
CA VAL A 326 -2.40 -30.01 17.98
C VAL A 326 -1.34 -29.25 18.78
N GLN A 327 -0.14 -29.06 18.21
CA GLN A 327 0.93 -28.31 18.86
C GLN A 327 0.57 -26.84 19.02
N THR A 328 0.03 -26.21 17.98
CA THR A 328 -0.48 -24.84 17.99
C THR A 328 -1.60 -24.69 19.02
N LYS A 329 -2.59 -25.59 19.03
CA LYS A 329 -3.67 -25.61 20.02
C LYS A 329 -3.12 -25.71 21.46
N LYS A 330 -2.12 -26.57 21.71
CA LYS A 330 -1.46 -26.69 23.02
C LYS A 330 -0.72 -25.41 23.43
N MET A 331 0.01 -24.79 22.50
CA MET A 331 0.72 -23.53 22.76
C MET A 331 -0.25 -22.41 23.07
N MET A 332 -1.28 -22.24 22.26
CA MET A 332 -2.35 -21.25 22.44
C MET A 332 -3.07 -21.41 23.78
N ASN A 333 -3.36 -22.65 24.20
CA ASN A 333 -3.95 -22.92 25.51
C ASN A 333 -3.03 -22.53 26.67
N LYS A 334 -1.70 -22.71 26.53
CA LYS A 334 -0.73 -22.29 27.55
C LYS A 334 -0.63 -20.78 27.64
N VAL A 335 -0.64 -20.08 26.49
CA VAL A 335 -0.62 -18.62 26.43
C VAL A 335 -1.90 -18.03 27.04
N SER A 336 -3.07 -18.56 26.69
CA SER A 336 -4.35 -18.13 27.26
C SER A 336 -4.42 -18.32 28.79
N LYS A 337 -3.86 -19.43 29.30
CA LYS A 337 -3.76 -19.67 30.76
C LYS A 337 -2.71 -18.78 31.44
N GLY A 338 -1.59 -18.50 30.79
CA GLY A 338 -0.51 -17.64 31.31
C GLY A 338 -0.89 -16.16 31.35
N PHE A 339 -1.69 -15.69 30.40
CA PHE A 339 -2.25 -14.33 30.38
C PHE A 339 -3.25 -14.06 31.51
N SER A 340 -3.80 -15.10 32.15
CA SER A 340 -4.80 -14.96 33.21
C SER A 340 -4.19 -14.75 34.60
N THR A 341 -2.86 -14.87 34.79
CA THR A 341 -2.27 -14.90 36.15
C THR A 341 -1.16 -13.92 36.47
N LYS A 342 -0.59 -13.13 35.54
CA LYS A 342 0.30 -12.01 35.91
C LYS A 342 0.25 -10.88 34.88
N GLY A 343 -0.40 -9.79 35.27
CA GLY A 343 -0.11 -8.41 34.84
C GLY A 343 -0.03 -8.14 33.35
N LEU A 344 -1.19 -7.95 32.71
CA LEU A 344 -1.26 -6.95 31.64
C LEU A 344 -1.32 -5.56 32.30
N PRO A 345 -0.40 -4.63 31.99
CA PRO A 345 -0.66 -3.24 32.26
C PRO A 345 -1.95 -2.87 31.53
N LYS A 346 -2.92 -2.28 32.23
CA LYS A 346 -4.06 -1.63 31.59
C LYS A 346 -3.49 -0.64 30.58
N LEU A 347 -3.56 -0.95 29.29
CA LEU A 347 -3.45 0.03 28.23
C LEU A 347 -4.71 0.89 28.33
N ASN A 348 -4.61 1.95 29.14
CA ASN A 348 -5.54 3.07 29.08
C ASN A 348 -5.28 3.75 27.72
N PHE A 349 -6.12 3.46 26.75
CA PHE A 349 -6.25 4.32 25.58
C PHE A 349 -7.01 5.57 26.03
N PRO A 350 -6.41 6.77 25.97
CA PRO A 350 -7.18 7.98 26.13
C PRO A 350 -8.18 8.08 24.97
N ILE A 351 -9.42 8.46 25.33
CA ILE A 351 -10.54 8.77 24.43
C ILE A 351 -10.14 9.82 23.40
#